data_AF-B5VPV9-F1
#
_entry.id   AF-B5VPV9-F1
#
_cell.length_a   1.000
_cell.length_b   1.000
_cell.length_c   1.000
_cell.angle_alpha   90.00
_cell.angle_beta   90.00
_cell.angle_gamma   90.00
#
_symmetry.space_group_name_H-M   'P 1'
#
loop_
_entity.id
_entity.type
_entity.pdbx_description
1 polymer ?
#
loop_
_entity_poly.entity_id
_entity_poly.type
_entity_poly.pdbx_seq_one_letter_code
_entity_poly.pdbx_strand_id
1 'polypeptide(L)'
;YCITYFSFRDIRTMQTMIQKDKNLDRENKEKHLNKLQQVMAYCDNVTDCRRKLVLSYFNEDFDSKLCHKNCDNCRNSANVINEERDVTEPAKKIVKLVESIQNERVTIIYCQDVFKGSRSSKIVQANHDTLEEHGIGKSMQKSEIERIFFHLITIRVLQEYSIMNNSGFASSYVKVGPNAKKLLTGKMEIKMQFTISAPNSRPSTSSSFQSNEDNIPVIAQKSTTIGGNVAANPPRFISAKEHLRSYTYGGSTMGSSHPITLKNTSDLRSTQELNNLRMTYERLRELSLNLGNRMVPPVGNFMPDSFKKNGSNITNE
;
A
#
# COMPACT_ATOMS: atom_id res chain seq x y z
N TYR A 1 -9.06 9.98 -16.58
CA TYR A 1 -7.89 9.52 -15.80
C TYR A 1 -8.38 8.90 -14.50
N CYS A 2 -7.75 7.81 -14.04
CA CYS A 2 -8.02 7.20 -12.73
C CYS A 2 -6.81 7.48 -11.83
N ILE A 3 -7.02 8.16 -10.70
CA ILE A 3 -5.95 8.56 -9.78
C ILE A 3 -6.24 7.97 -8.41
N THR A 4 -5.23 7.35 -7.79
CA THR A 4 -5.32 6.77 -6.45
C THR A 4 -4.25 7.40 -5.57
N TYR A 5 -4.67 8.01 -4.46
CA TYR A 5 -3.76 8.43 -3.40
C TYR A 5 -3.54 7.26 -2.45
N PHE A 6 -2.28 6.97 -2.13
CA PHE A 6 -1.91 5.80 -1.33
C PHE A 6 -0.91 6.18 -0.25
N SER A 7 -1.23 5.77 0.99
CA SER A 7 -0.29 5.74 2.10
C SER A 7 -0.42 4.41 2.86
N PHE A 8 0.68 3.92 3.43
CA PHE A 8 0.65 2.77 4.34
C PHE A 8 -0.25 3.00 5.57
N ARG A 9 -0.51 4.27 5.93
CA ARG A 9 -1.45 4.62 6.99
C ARG A 9 -2.89 4.19 6.65
N ASP A 10 -3.28 4.24 5.38
CA ASP A 10 -4.62 3.86 4.93
C ASP A 10 -4.81 2.34 5.04
N ILE A 11 -3.78 1.58 4.67
CA ILE A 11 -3.76 0.11 4.84
C ILE A 11 -3.96 -0.27 6.30
N ARG A 12 -3.23 0.37 7.23
CA ARG A 12 -3.40 0.12 8.67
C ARG A 12 -4.80 0.43 9.17
N THR A 13 -5.39 1.52 8.68
CA THR A 13 -6.76 1.91 9.03
C THR A 13 -7.75 0.85 8.56
N MET A 14 -7.62 0.37 7.31
CA MET A 14 -8.43 -0.73 6.76
C MET A 14 -8.24 -2.05 7.53
N GLN A 15 -7.00 -2.42 7.88
CA GLN A 15 -6.73 -3.61 8.71
C GLN A 15 -7.46 -3.54 10.05
N THR A 16 -7.45 -2.36 10.69
CA THR A 16 -8.13 -2.13 11.96
C THR A 16 -9.65 -2.26 11.83
N MET A 17 -10.23 -1.72 10.75
CA MET A 17 -11.67 -1.86 10.49
C MET A 17 -12.07 -3.34 10.34
N ILE A 18 -11.32 -4.10 9.53
CA ILE A 18 -11.57 -5.54 9.33
C ILE A 18 -11.49 -6.32 10.64
N GLN A 19 -10.48 -6.03 11.48
CA GLN A 19 -10.30 -6.74 12.75
C GLN A 19 -11.40 -6.43 13.76
N LYS A 20 -11.89 -5.17 13.80
CA LYS A 20 -12.93 -4.72 14.72
C LYS A 20 -14.35 -5.10 14.31
N ASP A 21 -14.57 -5.47 13.06
CA ASP A 21 -15.88 -5.89 12.59
C ASP A 21 -16.36 -7.12 13.37
N LYS A 22 -17.51 -7.00 14.04
CA LYS A 22 -18.09 -8.06 14.86
C LYS A 22 -18.90 -9.05 14.03
N ASN A 23 -19.30 -8.67 12.82
CA ASN A 23 -20.12 -9.49 11.93
C ASN A 23 -19.27 -10.46 11.10
N LEU A 24 -17.95 -10.33 11.13
CA LEU A 24 -17.02 -11.19 10.40
C LEU A 24 -16.47 -12.30 11.30
N ASP A 25 -16.65 -13.54 10.87
CA ASP A 25 -15.96 -14.69 11.44
C ASP A 25 -14.45 -14.60 11.21
N ARG A 26 -13.67 -15.35 12.00
CA ARG A 26 -12.21 -15.38 11.92
C ARG A 26 -11.70 -15.68 10.50
N GLU A 27 -12.31 -16.65 9.83
CA GLU A 27 -11.96 -17.02 8.46
C GLU A 27 -12.24 -15.88 7.46
N ASN A 28 -13.38 -15.22 7.59
CA ASN A 28 -13.74 -14.09 6.73
C ASN A 28 -12.81 -12.89 6.96
N LYS A 29 -12.45 -12.60 8.22
CA LYS A 29 -11.44 -11.58 8.54
C LYS A 29 -10.11 -11.85 7.85
N GLU A 30 -9.65 -13.09 7.88
CA GLU A 30 -8.42 -13.50 7.20
C GLU A 30 -8.53 -13.30 5.67
N LYS A 31 -9.65 -13.68 5.06
CA LYS A 31 -9.91 -13.42 3.63
C LYS A 31 -9.86 -11.93 3.29
N HIS A 32 -10.48 -11.07 4.11
CA HIS A 32 -10.45 -9.61 3.91
C HIS A 32 -9.03 -9.03 4.06
N LEU A 33 -8.26 -9.53 5.03
CA LEU A 33 -6.86 -9.13 5.20
C LEU A 33 -6.00 -9.54 3.99
N ASN A 34 -6.23 -10.74 3.44
CA ASN A 34 -5.53 -11.20 2.23
C ASN A 34 -5.84 -10.31 1.02
N LYS A 35 -7.10 -9.91 0.83
CA LYS A 35 -7.48 -8.95 -0.23
C LYS A 35 -6.83 -7.58 -0.04
N LEU A 36 -6.76 -7.10 1.20
CA LEU A 36 -6.10 -5.83 1.51
C LEU A 36 -4.59 -5.89 1.21
N GLN A 37 -3.94 -7.02 1.47
CA GLN A 37 -2.54 -7.23 1.09
C GLN A 37 -2.34 -7.16 -0.44
N GLN A 38 -3.31 -7.62 -1.24
CA GLN A 38 -3.24 -7.51 -2.70
C GLN A 38 -3.39 -6.08 -3.18
N VAL A 39 -4.28 -5.29 -2.57
CA VAL A 39 -4.39 -3.84 -2.86
C VAL A 39 -3.09 -3.13 -2.53
N MET A 40 -2.48 -3.46 -1.38
CA MET A 40 -1.17 -2.93 -1.01
C MET A 40 -0.09 -3.32 -2.04
N ALA A 41 -0.04 -4.59 -2.44
CA ALA A 41 0.91 -5.06 -3.45
C ALA A 41 0.70 -4.36 -4.80
N TYR A 42 -0.55 -4.11 -5.19
CA TYR A 42 -0.88 -3.31 -6.36
C TYR A 42 -0.30 -1.89 -6.25
N CYS A 43 -0.52 -1.19 -5.15
CA CYS A 43 -0.03 0.19 -4.96
C CYS A 43 1.50 0.28 -4.85
N ASP A 44 2.14 -0.68 -4.19
CA ASP A 44 3.60 -0.72 -3.99
C ASP A 44 4.35 -1.12 -5.26
N ASN A 45 3.70 -1.83 -6.19
CA ASN A 45 4.31 -2.20 -7.47
C ASN A 45 4.43 -0.98 -8.40
N VAL A 46 5.67 -0.62 -8.72
CA VAL A 46 6.00 0.51 -9.60
C VAL A 46 6.58 0.09 -10.96
N THR A 47 6.74 -1.21 -11.20
CA THR A 47 7.39 -1.75 -12.41
C THR A 47 6.39 -2.34 -13.41
N ASP A 48 5.42 -3.12 -12.93
CA ASP A 48 4.48 -3.81 -13.79
C ASP A 48 3.37 -2.89 -14.28
N CYS A 49 2.91 -3.11 -15.50
CA CYS A 49 1.79 -2.35 -16.06
C CYS A 49 0.55 -2.46 -15.15
N ARG A 50 0.00 -1.32 -14.70
CA ARG A 50 -1.21 -1.28 -13.85
C ARG A 50 -2.38 -2.05 -14.47
N ARG A 51 -2.58 -1.94 -15.78
CA ARG A 51 -3.65 -2.66 -16.50
C ARG A 51 -3.44 -4.17 -16.44
N LYS A 52 -2.21 -4.63 -16.67
CA LYS A 52 -1.87 -6.05 -16.56
C LYS A 52 -2.14 -6.59 -15.16
N LEU A 53 -1.76 -5.83 -14.12
CA LEU A 53 -2.03 -6.21 -12.73
C LEU A 53 -3.55 -6.34 -12.48
N VAL A 54 -4.34 -5.32 -12.81
CA VAL A 54 -5.80 -5.37 -12.60
C VAL A 54 -6.46 -6.52 -13.37
N LEU A 55 -6.08 -6.74 -14.64
CA LEU A 55 -6.65 -7.80 -15.47
C LEU A 55 -6.23 -9.19 -15.01
N SER A 56 -4.97 -9.37 -14.61
CA SER A 56 -4.47 -10.62 -14.04
C SER A 56 -5.24 -11.02 -12.77
N TYR A 57 -5.72 -10.04 -11.99
CA TYR A 57 -6.55 -10.33 -10.83
C TYR A 57 -7.83 -11.02 -11.28
N PHE A 58 -8.43 -10.61 -12.39
CA PHE A 58 -9.62 -11.27 -12.95
C PHE A 58 -9.30 -12.50 -13.83
N ASN A 59 -8.05 -12.97 -13.85
CA ASN A 59 -7.56 -14.05 -14.74
C ASN A 59 -7.62 -13.71 -16.22
N GLU A 60 -7.54 -12.42 -16.54
CA GLU A 60 -7.41 -11.96 -17.91
C GLU A 60 -5.94 -11.72 -18.21
N ASP A 61 -5.44 -12.42 -19.24
CA ASP A 61 -4.08 -12.22 -19.72
C ASP A 61 -4.03 -10.95 -20.60
N PHE A 62 -3.10 -10.06 -20.27
CA PHE A 62 -2.91 -8.79 -20.98
C PHE A 62 -1.44 -8.57 -21.30
N ASP A 63 -1.13 -8.34 -22.57
CA ASP A 63 0.21 -7.92 -22.99
C ASP A 63 0.43 -6.45 -22.60
N SER A 64 1.42 -6.20 -21.75
CA SER A 64 1.77 -4.86 -21.29
C SER A 64 2.15 -3.91 -22.42
N LYS A 65 2.58 -4.42 -23.59
CA LYS A 65 2.85 -3.62 -24.79
C LYS A 65 1.60 -2.88 -25.30
N LEU A 66 0.41 -3.48 -25.14
CA LEU A 66 -0.88 -2.89 -25.51
C LEU A 66 -1.34 -1.80 -24.55
N CYS A 67 -0.61 -1.55 -23.45
CA CYS A 67 -0.90 -0.42 -22.57
C CYS A 67 -0.62 0.92 -23.27
N HIS A 68 0.33 0.96 -24.22
CA HIS A 68 0.76 2.18 -24.92
C HIS A 68 1.05 3.36 -23.98
N LYS A 69 1.74 3.10 -22.85
CA LYS A 69 2.10 4.10 -21.83
C LYS A 69 0.90 4.88 -21.25
N ASN A 70 -0.27 4.25 -21.16
CA ASN A 70 -1.47 4.87 -20.58
C ASN A 70 -1.60 4.71 -19.05
N CYS A 71 -0.64 4.05 -18.37
CA CYS A 71 -0.56 4.03 -16.91
C CYS A 71 0.78 4.64 -16.44
N ASP A 72 0.82 5.08 -15.19
CA ASP A 72 2.00 5.63 -14.53
C ASP A 72 3.22 4.70 -14.63
N ASN A 73 3.06 3.42 -14.31
CA ASN A 73 4.17 2.46 -14.36
C ASN A 73 4.76 2.33 -15.77
N CYS A 74 3.92 2.20 -16.81
CA CYS A 74 4.41 2.14 -18.20
C CYS A 74 4.98 3.47 -18.72
N ARG A 75 4.63 4.60 -18.11
CA ARG A 75 5.22 5.91 -18.43
C ARG A 75 6.60 6.07 -17.79
N ASN A 76 6.78 5.53 -16.58
CA ASN A 76 7.97 5.71 -15.75
C ASN A 76 8.96 4.53 -15.84
N SER A 77 8.63 3.47 -16.58
CA SER A 77 9.36 2.19 -16.62
C SER A 77 10.83 2.25 -17.06
N ALA A 78 11.29 3.37 -17.65
CA ALA A 78 12.70 3.54 -18.02
C ALA A 78 13.63 3.83 -16.83
N ASN A 79 13.11 4.28 -15.70
CA ASN A 79 13.91 4.85 -14.62
C ASN A 79 13.87 4.05 -13.31
N VAL A 80 13.33 2.83 -13.32
CA VAL A 80 12.93 2.10 -12.11
C VAL A 80 13.63 0.75 -12.09
N ILE A 81 14.59 0.57 -11.19
CA ILE A 81 15.28 -0.71 -10.97
C ILE A 81 14.83 -1.24 -9.60
N ASN A 82 14.41 -2.50 -9.54
CA ASN A 82 14.13 -3.19 -8.29
C ASN A 82 15.42 -3.83 -7.78
N GLU A 83 15.82 -3.47 -6.58
CA GLU A 83 16.96 -4.03 -5.88
C GLU A 83 16.45 -4.82 -4.67
N GLU A 84 16.77 -6.12 -4.62
CA GLU A 84 16.57 -6.90 -3.40
C GLU A 84 17.67 -6.52 -2.42
N ARG A 85 17.28 -5.99 -1.26
CA ARG A 85 18.21 -5.64 -0.18
C ARG A 85 17.94 -6.50 1.05
N ASP A 86 19.03 -6.94 1.65
CA ASP A 86 19.00 -7.49 2.99
C ASP A 86 18.81 -6.35 4.01
N VAL A 87 17.68 -6.39 4.73
CA VAL A 87 17.34 -5.43 5.79
C VAL A 87 17.36 -6.08 7.17
N THR A 88 18.02 -7.23 7.31
CA THR A 88 18.16 -7.97 8.58
C THR A 88 18.81 -7.11 9.66
N GLU A 89 19.90 -6.41 9.34
CA GLU A 89 20.60 -5.54 10.30
C GLU A 89 19.75 -4.31 10.73
N PRO A 90 19.18 -3.52 9.80
CA PRO A 90 18.19 -2.50 10.16
C PRO A 90 17.04 -3.06 11.02
N ALA A 91 16.52 -4.24 10.69
CA ALA A 91 15.43 -4.85 11.42
C ALA A 91 15.81 -5.24 12.85
N LYS A 92 17.00 -5.80 13.08
CA LYS A 92 17.51 -6.10 14.43
C LYS A 92 17.59 -4.82 15.28
N LYS A 93 18.08 -3.73 14.70
CA LYS A 93 18.17 -2.42 15.36
C LYS A 93 16.79 -1.84 15.68
N ILE A 94 15.83 -1.98 14.77
CA ILE A 94 14.43 -1.60 15.03
C ILE A 94 13.84 -2.42 16.18
N VAL A 95 14.11 -3.72 16.25
CA VAL A 95 13.64 -4.56 17.36
C VAL A 95 14.23 -4.10 18.69
N LYS A 96 15.54 -3.82 18.75
CA LYS A 96 16.19 -3.29 19.96
C LYS A 96 15.61 -1.93 20.38
N LEU A 97 15.37 -1.04 19.42
CA LEU A 97 14.71 0.23 19.68
C LEU A 97 13.32 0.03 20.29
N VAL A 98 12.48 -0.82 19.69
CA VAL A 98 11.13 -1.08 20.24
C VAL A 98 11.23 -1.75 21.61
N GLU A 99 12.20 -2.64 21.81
CA GLU A 99 12.42 -3.32 23.09
C GLU A 99 12.74 -2.35 24.23
N SER A 100 13.52 -1.29 23.97
CA SER A 100 13.89 -0.30 24.99
C SER A 100 12.74 0.63 25.40
N ILE A 101 11.83 0.98 24.48
CA ILE A 101 10.77 1.98 24.73
C ILE A 101 9.34 1.42 24.78
N GLN A 102 9.12 0.11 24.54
CA GLN A 102 7.76 -0.49 24.50
C GLN A 102 6.94 -0.29 25.79
N ASN A 103 7.60 -0.10 26.94
CA ASN A 103 6.92 0.11 28.22
C ASN A 103 6.25 1.49 28.32
N GLU A 104 6.64 2.46 27.47
CA GLU A 104 6.15 3.84 27.50
C GLU A 104 4.95 4.07 26.57
N ARG A 105 4.32 3.00 26.07
CA ARG A 105 3.18 3.07 25.13
C ARG A 105 3.51 3.92 23.91
N VAL A 106 4.47 3.45 23.13
CA VAL A 106 4.90 4.10 21.90
C VAL A 106 4.09 3.65 20.69
N THR A 107 3.86 4.57 19.75
CA THR A 107 3.23 4.25 18.47
C THR A 107 4.27 3.86 17.43
N ILE A 108 3.87 3.18 16.35
CA ILE A 108 4.80 2.85 15.26
C ILE A 108 5.43 4.12 14.64
N ILE A 109 4.64 5.18 14.49
CA ILE A 109 5.07 6.44 13.85
C ILE A 109 6.14 7.09 14.74
N TYR A 110 5.92 7.05 16.06
CA TYR A 110 6.91 7.50 17.03
C TYR A 110 8.23 6.72 16.90
N CYS A 111 8.17 5.38 16.82
CA CYS A 111 9.37 4.56 16.65
C CYS A 111 10.08 4.84 15.32
N GLN A 112 9.34 5.06 14.24
CA GLN A 112 9.89 5.45 12.93
C GLN A 112 10.61 6.80 13.01
N ASP A 113 10.01 7.78 13.69
CA ASP A 113 10.60 9.11 13.87
C ASP A 113 11.87 9.05 14.73
N VAL A 114 11.89 8.26 15.80
CA VAL A 114 13.09 8.02 16.63
C VAL A 114 14.19 7.34 15.81
N PHE A 115 13.86 6.26 15.08
CA PHE A 115 14.82 5.54 14.24
C PHE A 115 15.41 6.42 13.13
N LYS A 116 14.60 7.32 12.55
CA LYS A 116 15.04 8.30 11.55
C LYS A 116 15.93 9.40 12.13
N GLY A 117 15.89 9.62 13.45
CA GLY A 117 16.66 10.65 14.16
C GLY A 117 15.91 11.97 14.34
N SER A 118 14.58 11.94 14.35
CA SER A 118 13.74 13.12 14.61
C SER A 118 14.00 13.65 16.02
N ARG A 119 14.03 14.98 16.15
CA ARG A 119 14.14 15.69 17.44
C ARG A 119 12.86 16.41 17.80
N SER A 120 11.72 15.77 17.54
CA SER A 120 10.43 16.34 17.95
C SER A 120 10.39 16.55 19.47
N SER A 121 9.64 17.56 19.94
CA SER A 121 9.54 17.89 21.37
C SER A 121 9.19 16.66 22.23
N LYS A 122 8.30 15.78 21.74
CA LYS A 122 7.91 14.53 22.41
C LYS A 122 9.06 13.50 22.53
N ILE A 123 10.01 13.51 21.61
CA ILE A 123 11.17 12.61 21.64
C ILE A 123 12.19 13.12 22.65
N VAL A 124 12.47 14.43 22.61
CA VAL A 124 13.43 15.08 23.52
C VAL A 124 12.93 15.05 24.97
N GLN A 125 11.65 15.33 25.21
CA GLN A 125 11.07 15.28 26.56
C GLN A 125 11.08 13.88 27.17
N ALA A 126 11.01 12.84 26.34
CA ALA A 126 11.11 11.44 26.78
C ALA A 126 12.56 10.95 26.85
N ASN A 127 13.56 11.80 26.57
CA ASN A 127 14.98 11.45 26.44
C ASN A 127 15.28 10.34 25.42
N HIS A 128 14.36 10.09 24.49
CA HIS A 128 14.53 9.07 23.44
C HIS A 128 15.46 9.52 22.31
N ASP A 129 15.94 10.77 22.34
CA ASP A 129 17.03 11.25 21.50
C ASP A 129 18.41 10.83 22.00
N THR A 130 18.51 10.27 23.21
CA THR A 130 19.76 9.79 23.81
C THR A 130 20.02 8.28 23.61
N LEU A 131 19.02 7.55 23.10
CA LEU A 131 19.11 6.11 22.85
C LEU A 131 20.16 5.80 21.77
N GLU A 132 20.84 4.67 21.90
CA GLU A 132 21.82 4.20 20.91
C GLU A 132 21.19 4.00 19.53
N GLU A 133 19.91 3.64 19.48
CA GLU A 133 19.16 3.40 18.25
C GLU A 133 18.58 4.68 17.61
N HIS A 134 18.69 5.84 18.25
CA HIS A 134 18.24 7.11 17.68
C HIS A 134 19.10 7.48 16.47
N GLY A 135 18.45 7.81 15.35
CA GLY A 135 19.15 8.30 14.16
C GLY A 135 19.96 7.25 13.39
N ILE A 136 19.93 5.97 13.76
CA ILE A 136 20.54 4.89 12.99
C ILE A 136 20.02 4.84 11.55
N GLY A 137 18.73 5.10 11.35
CA GLY A 137 18.08 5.13 10.04
C GLY A 137 18.23 6.45 9.28
N LYS A 138 19.12 7.36 9.71
CA LYS A 138 19.22 8.71 9.12
C LYS A 138 19.54 8.69 7.63
N SER A 139 20.31 7.71 7.15
CA SER A 139 20.66 7.54 5.73
C SER A 139 19.51 7.02 4.84
N MET A 140 18.50 6.37 5.42
CA MET A 140 17.40 5.74 4.68
C MET A 140 16.26 6.72 4.40
N GLN A 141 15.52 6.56 3.32
CA GLN A 141 14.35 7.42 3.09
C GLN A 141 13.23 7.10 4.08
N LYS A 142 12.39 8.09 4.43
CA LYS A 142 11.27 7.88 5.36
C LYS A 142 10.31 6.79 4.87
N SER A 143 10.03 6.78 3.56
CA SER A 143 9.23 5.74 2.90
C SER A 143 9.82 4.33 3.06
N GLU A 144 11.15 4.19 2.98
CA GLU A 144 11.82 2.90 3.17
C GLU A 144 11.68 2.41 4.61
N ILE A 145 11.85 3.31 5.59
CA ILE A 145 11.66 3.00 7.01
C ILE A 145 10.22 2.57 7.27
N GLU A 146 9.23 3.31 6.76
CA GLU A 146 7.82 2.96 6.88
C GLU A 146 7.51 1.56 6.32
N ARG A 147 8.06 1.24 5.14
CA ARG A 147 7.95 -0.08 4.50
C ARG A 147 8.55 -1.19 5.38
N ILE A 148 9.75 -0.97 5.94
CA ILE A 148 10.40 -1.95 6.82
C ILE A 148 9.54 -2.20 8.05
N PHE A 149 9.13 -1.15 8.77
CA PHE A 149 8.29 -1.28 9.95
C PHE A 149 6.99 -2.03 9.67
N PHE A 150 6.33 -1.73 8.55
CA PHE A 150 5.11 -2.43 8.13
C PHE A 150 5.39 -3.92 7.82
N HIS A 151 6.49 -4.21 7.14
CA HIS A 151 6.90 -5.59 6.87
C HIS A 151 7.17 -6.38 8.16
N LEU A 152 7.85 -5.76 9.14
CA LEU A 152 8.13 -6.38 10.45
C LEU A 152 6.86 -6.72 11.24
N ILE A 153 5.82 -5.90 11.14
CA ILE A 153 4.50 -6.22 11.71
C ILE A 153 3.86 -7.40 10.98
N THR A 154 3.90 -7.38 9.65
CA THR A 154 3.30 -8.43 8.81
C THR A 154 3.89 -9.81 9.12
N ILE A 155 5.21 -9.91 9.29
CA ILE A 155 5.92 -11.15 9.64
C ILE A 155 5.92 -11.45 11.16
N ARG A 156 5.21 -10.66 11.97
CA ARG A 156 5.09 -10.80 13.44
C ARG A 156 6.41 -10.71 14.20
N VAL A 157 7.39 -9.98 13.66
CA VAL A 157 8.58 -9.55 14.40
C VAL A 157 8.23 -8.39 15.33
N LEU A 158 7.36 -7.48 14.88
CA LEU A 158 6.71 -6.49 15.72
C LEU A 158 5.24 -6.86 15.90
N GLN A 159 4.65 -6.43 17.01
CA GLN A 159 3.23 -6.61 17.28
C GLN A 159 2.57 -5.29 17.65
N GLU A 160 1.48 -4.99 16.95
CA GLU A 160 0.61 -3.86 17.29
C GLU A 160 -0.46 -4.32 18.29
N TYR A 161 -0.79 -3.45 19.25
CA TYR A 161 -1.89 -3.66 20.19
C TYR A 161 -2.63 -2.35 20.42
N SER A 162 -3.94 -2.44 20.67
CA SER A 162 -4.80 -1.28 20.87
C SER A 162 -5.22 -1.15 22.32
N ILE A 163 -5.19 0.07 22.86
CA ILE A 163 -5.79 0.41 24.16
C ILE A 163 -6.88 1.46 23.91
N MET A 164 -8.05 1.25 24.51
CA MET A 164 -9.10 2.26 24.53
C MET A 164 -8.78 3.32 25.58
N ASN A 165 -8.82 4.59 25.20
CA ASN A 165 -8.77 5.68 26.14
C ASN A 165 -10.13 5.83 26.85
N ASN A 166 -10.14 6.61 27.94
CA ASN A 166 -11.36 6.83 28.73
C ASN A 166 -12.47 7.53 27.93
N SER A 167 -12.13 8.16 26.81
CA SER A 167 -13.06 8.80 25.88
C SER A 167 -13.58 7.87 24.78
N GLY A 168 -13.26 6.58 24.83
CA GLY A 168 -13.73 5.56 23.87
C GLY A 168 -12.93 5.47 22.56
N PHE A 169 -11.90 6.29 22.37
CA PHE A 169 -11.01 6.20 21.22
C PHE A 169 -9.92 5.16 21.45
N ALA A 170 -9.69 4.35 20.42
CA ALA A 170 -8.65 3.33 20.41
C ALA A 170 -7.32 3.91 19.91
N SER A 171 -6.29 3.87 20.74
CA SER A 171 -4.91 4.20 20.38
C SER A 171 -4.11 2.91 20.15
N SER A 172 -3.41 2.86 19.02
CA SER A 172 -2.57 1.72 18.67
C SER A 172 -1.10 1.95 19.01
N TYR A 173 -0.54 1.01 19.76
CA TYR A 173 0.83 0.98 20.24
C TYR A 173 1.58 -0.22 19.67
N VAL A 174 2.91 -0.19 19.72
CA VAL A 174 3.77 -1.25 19.21
C VAL A 174 4.60 -1.87 20.33
N LYS A 175 4.79 -3.18 20.26
CA LYS A 175 5.68 -3.95 21.13
C LYS A 175 6.43 -4.99 20.32
N VAL A 176 7.40 -5.65 20.95
CA VAL A 176 8.14 -6.74 20.35
C VAL A 176 7.21 -7.94 20.09
N GLY A 177 7.29 -8.52 18.90
CA GLY A 177 6.47 -9.65 18.47
C GLY A 177 7.12 -11.02 18.72
N PRO A 178 6.38 -12.14 18.55
CA PRO A 178 6.86 -13.48 18.86
C PRO A 178 8.03 -13.95 17.99
N ASN A 179 8.18 -13.43 16.76
CA ASN A 179 9.29 -13.80 15.88
C ASN A 179 10.57 -12.96 16.10
N ALA A 180 10.53 -11.93 16.95
CA ALA A 180 11.68 -11.07 17.20
C ALA A 180 12.91 -11.83 17.70
N LYS A 181 12.72 -12.79 18.61
CA LYS A 181 13.82 -13.61 19.14
C LYS A 181 14.52 -14.42 18.03
N LYS A 182 13.77 -14.89 17.02
CA LYS A 182 14.34 -15.62 15.88
C LYS A 182 15.23 -14.71 15.02
N LEU A 183 14.81 -13.46 14.80
CA LEU A 183 15.60 -12.46 14.09
C LEU A 183 16.88 -12.09 14.86
N LEU A 184 16.77 -11.82 16.17
CA LEU A 184 17.92 -11.45 17.01
C LEU A 184 18.95 -12.59 17.14
N THR A 185 18.48 -13.84 17.16
CA THR A 185 19.37 -15.03 17.21
C THR A 185 19.92 -15.46 15.84
N GLY A 186 19.60 -14.71 14.76
CA GLY A 186 20.07 -15.02 13.41
C GLY A 186 19.37 -16.21 12.74
N LYS A 187 18.28 -16.74 13.32
CA LYS A 187 17.48 -17.83 12.74
C LYS A 187 16.47 -17.36 11.69
N MET A 188 16.44 -16.07 11.41
CA MET A 188 15.53 -15.44 10.45
C MET A 188 16.25 -14.28 9.77
N GLU A 189 16.25 -14.28 8.45
CA GLU A 189 16.74 -13.18 7.61
C GLU A 189 15.55 -12.45 6.99
N ILE A 190 15.73 -11.16 6.68
CA ILE A 190 14.68 -10.32 6.14
C ILE A 190 15.22 -9.63 4.88
N LYS A 191 14.70 -10.07 3.73
CA LYS A 191 15.00 -9.49 2.42
C LYS A 191 13.77 -8.76 1.91
N MET A 192 13.97 -7.55 1.40
CA MET A 192 12.90 -6.70 0.88
C MET A 192 13.31 -6.09 -0.45
N GLN A 193 12.33 -5.93 -1.33
CA GLN A 193 12.53 -5.27 -2.61
C GLN A 193 12.34 -3.76 -2.46
N PHE A 194 13.35 -3.00 -2.85
CA PHE A 194 13.31 -1.55 -2.92
C PHE A 194 13.41 -1.09 -4.36
N THR A 195 12.69 -0.02 -4.64
CA THR A 195 12.81 0.64 -5.93
C THR A 195 13.86 1.73 -5.83
N ILE A 196 14.86 1.65 -6.69
CA ILE A 196 15.80 2.75 -6.92
C ILE A 196 15.49 3.40 -8.26
N SER A 197 15.51 4.73 -8.24
CA SER A 197 15.57 5.50 -9.48
C SER A 197 16.96 5.30 -10.07
N ALA A 198 17.05 4.89 -11.34
CA ALA A 198 18.33 4.87 -12.04
C ALA A 198 18.98 6.27 -11.98
N PRO A 199 20.29 6.39 -11.74
CA PRO A 199 20.96 7.69 -11.82
C PRO A 199 20.75 8.22 -13.23
N ASN A 200 20.08 9.36 -13.36
CA ASN A 200 19.97 10.06 -14.63
C ASN A 200 21.40 10.40 -15.08
N SER A 201 21.89 9.70 -16.10
CA SER A 201 23.05 10.14 -16.88
C SER A 201 22.64 11.38 -17.67
N ARG A 202 22.54 12.52 -16.99
CA ARG A 202 22.61 13.83 -17.64
C ARG A 202 24.09 13.99 -18.02
N PRO A 203 24.44 14.08 -19.30
CA PRO A 203 25.80 14.43 -19.66
C PRO A 203 26.03 15.87 -19.19
N SER A 204 26.86 16.03 -18.17
CA SER A 204 27.50 17.32 -17.90
C SER A 204 28.37 17.63 -19.11
N THR A 205 27.93 18.59 -19.93
CA THR A 205 28.76 19.20 -20.97
C THR A 205 29.96 19.86 -20.33
N SER A 206 31.10 19.17 -20.32
CA SER A 206 32.42 19.76 -20.31
C SER A 206 33.15 19.29 -21.57
N SER A 207 33.31 20.23 -22.49
CA SER A 207 33.98 20.10 -23.77
C SER A 207 35.47 19.78 -23.60
N SER A 208 35.88 18.60 -24.05
CA SER A 208 37.26 18.36 -24.51
C SER A 208 37.25 17.26 -25.56
N PHE A 209 37.60 17.65 -26.77
CA PHE A 209 37.83 16.78 -27.92
C PHE A 209 39.05 15.87 -27.66
N GLN A 210 38.92 14.57 -27.96
CA GLN A 210 39.84 13.86 -28.86
C GLN A 210 39.34 12.43 -29.16
N SER A 211 39.64 12.01 -30.38
CA SER A 211 39.21 10.85 -31.16
C SER A 211 39.85 9.53 -30.74
N ASN A 212 39.12 8.42 -30.82
CA ASN A 212 39.40 7.28 -31.73
C ASN A 212 38.51 6.06 -31.46
N GLU A 213 38.38 5.26 -32.53
CA GLU A 213 37.48 4.15 -32.82
C GLU A 213 37.59 2.88 -31.95
N ASP A 214 36.53 2.08 -32.09
CA ASP A 214 36.41 0.63 -31.97
C ASP A 214 36.63 -0.05 -30.61
N ASN A 215 35.53 -0.56 -30.03
CA ASN A 215 35.29 -2.00 -29.84
C ASN A 215 34.03 -2.24 -28.98
N ILE A 216 33.06 -2.98 -29.53
CA ILE A 216 31.93 -3.56 -28.78
C ILE A 216 32.32 -4.99 -28.39
N PRO A 217 32.32 -5.36 -27.09
CA PRO A 217 32.17 -6.77 -26.73
C PRO A 217 30.71 -7.06 -26.41
N VAL A 218 30.13 -7.91 -27.26
CA VAL A 218 28.95 -8.72 -26.96
C VAL A 218 29.32 -9.68 -25.84
N ILE A 219 28.58 -9.68 -24.72
CA ILE A 219 28.69 -10.74 -23.70
C ILE A 219 27.32 -11.37 -23.47
N ALA A 220 27.33 -12.67 -23.72
CA ALA A 220 26.23 -13.60 -23.73
C ALA A 220 25.56 -13.79 -22.37
N GLN A 221 24.24 -13.97 -22.42
CA GLN A 221 23.44 -14.50 -21.33
C GLN A 221 23.87 -15.94 -21.03
N LYS A 222 24.38 -16.18 -19.82
CA LYS A 222 24.62 -17.55 -19.32
C LYS A 222 23.66 -17.80 -18.16
N SER A 223 22.56 -18.46 -18.49
CA SER A 223 21.63 -19.06 -17.55
C SER A 223 22.37 -20.07 -16.67
N THR A 224 22.33 -19.88 -15.35
CA THR A 224 22.74 -20.92 -14.39
C THR A 224 21.60 -21.16 -13.42
N THR A 225 20.99 -22.34 -13.56
CA THR A 225 20.05 -22.96 -12.64
C THR A 225 20.78 -23.42 -11.38
N ILE A 226 20.36 -22.96 -10.20
CA ILE A 226 20.62 -23.64 -8.92
C ILE A 226 19.33 -23.63 -8.10
N GLY A 227 18.86 -24.83 -7.78
CA GLY A 227 17.71 -25.06 -6.91
C GLY A 227 18.06 -24.91 -5.44
N GLY A 228 17.08 -24.48 -4.65
CA GLY A 228 17.15 -24.39 -3.20
C GLY A 228 15.83 -23.89 -2.63
N ASN A 229 15.09 -24.78 -1.98
CA ASN A 229 13.84 -24.50 -1.27
C ASN A 229 14.08 -23.65 -0.02
N VAL A 230 13.56 -22.41 0.01
CA VAL A 230 13.17 -21.71 1.25
C VAL A 230 11.94 -20.86 0.96
N ALA A 231 10.78 -21.31 1.44
CA ALA A 231 9.51 -20.61 1.28
C ALA A 231 9.38 -19.47 2.31
N ALA A 232 9.69 -18.26 1.87
CA ALA A 232 9.11 -17.03 2.40
C ALA A 232 8.71 -16.17 1.19
N ASN A 233 7.60 -16.54 0.56
CA ASN A 233 7.13 -15.83 -0.62
C ASN A 233 6.69 -14.40 -0.22
N PRO A 234 7.22 -13.34 -0.87
CA PRO A 234 6.56 -12.02 -0.82
C PRO A 234 5.12 -12.16 -1.32
N PRO A 235 4.19 -11.24 -0.99
CA PRO A 235 2.80 -11.36 -1.40
C PRO A 235 2.73 -11.40 -2.92
N ARG A 236 2.60 -12.61 -3.47
CA ARG A 236 2.43 -12.84 -4.89
C ARG A 236 1.03 -12.32 -5.23
N PHE A 237 0.92 -11.70 -6.39
CA PHE A 237 -0.37 -11.29 -6.90
C PHE A 237 -1.19 -12.56 -7.21
N ILE A 238 -2.17 -12.87 -6.37
CA ILE A 238 -3.03 -14.05 -6.49
C ILE A 238 -4.29 -13.67 -7.25
N SER A 239 -4.76 -14.56 -8.12
CA SER A 239 -5.94 -14.32 -8.95
C SER A 239 -7.25 -14.44 -8.16
N ALA A 240 -8.28 -13.72 -8.60
CA ALA A 240 -9.63 -13.74 -8.08
C ALA A 240 -10.32 -15.12 -8.20
N LYS A 241 -9.87 -16.01 -9.10
CA LYS A 241 -10.50 -17.34 -9.28
C LYS A 241 -10.27 -18.24 -8.06
N GLU A 242 -9.13 -18.06 -7.40
CA GLU A 242 -8.83 -18.76 -6.15
C GLU A 242 -9.70 -18.23 -4.99
N HIS A 243 -10.03 -16.94 -5.00
CA HIS A 243 -10.93 -16.32 -4.03
C HIS A 243 -12.41 -16.68 -4.24
N LEU A 244 -12.88 -16.71 -5.49
CA LEU A 244 -14.28 -16.93 -5.86
C LEU A 244 -14.79 -18.35 -5.53
N ARG A 245 -13.89 -19.34 -5.42
CA ARG A 245 -14.27 -20.71 -4.99
C ARG A 245 -14.80 -20.80 -3.57
N SER A 246 -14.53 -19.79 -2.73
CA SER A 246 -14.88 -19.78 -1.30
C SER A 246 -16.02 -18.84 -0.93
N TYR A 247 -16.67 -18.20 -1.92
CA TYR A 247 -17.82 -17.32 -1.71
C TYR A 247 -19.12 -18.07 -1.97
N THR A 248 -19.64 -18.76 -0.93
CA THR A 248 -21.06 -19.12 -0.90
C THR A 248 -21.82 -17.99 -0.23
N TYR A 249 -22.45 -17.10 -1.02
CA TYR A 249 -23.59 -16.35 -0.51
C TYR A 249 -24.72 -17.37 -0.31
N GLY A 250 -25.30 -17.41 0.90
CA GLY A 250 -26.27 -18.44 1.29
C GLY A 250 -27.42 -18.59 0.28
N GLY A 251 -27.73 -19.85 -0.06
CA GLY A 251 -28.93 -20.24 -0.81
C GLY A 251 -28.70 -21.06 -2.08
N SER A 252 -28.57 -22.38 -1.90
CA SER A 252 -29.07 -23.47 -2.76
C SER A 252 -28.77 -23.55 -4.28
N THR A 253 -28.11 -24.67 -4.60
CA THR A 253 -28.18 -25.55 -5.79
C THR A 253 -27.46 -25.19 -7.10
N MET A 254 -26.42 -25.99 -7.37
CA MET A 254 -26.14 -26.75 -8.60
C MET A 254 -26.28 -26.00 -9.94
N GLY A 255 -25.15 -25.52 -10.46
CA GLY A 255 -24.98 -25.15 -11.86
C GLY A 255 -23.51 -25.18 -12.25
N SER A 256 -23.19 -25.98 -13.27
CA SER A 256 -21.88 -25.98 -13.95
C SER A 256 -21.45 -24.54 -14.24
N SER A 257 -20.30 -24.13 -13.70
CA SER A 257 -19.73 -22.80 -13.92
C SER A 257 -19.17 -22.69 -15.33
N HIS A 258 -20.02 -22.37 -16.31
CA HIS A 258 -19.56 -21.85 -17.58
C HIS A 258 -19.28 -20.34 -17.45
N PRO A 259 -18.24 -19.81 -18.11
CA PRO A 259 -18.02 -18.38 -18.21
C PRO A 259 -19.29 -17.71 -18.74
N ILE A 260 -19.70 -16.59 -18.15
CA ILE A 260 -20.79 -15.76 -18.68
C ILE A 260 -20.33 -15.26 -20.04
N THR A 261 -20.75 -15.97 -21.09
CA THR A 261 -20.54 -15.54 -22.47
C THR A 261 -21.66 -14.57 -22.78
N LEU A 262 -21.41 -13.28 -22.64
CA LEU A 262 -22.32 -12.25 -23.13
C LEU A 262 -22.34 -12.35 -24.66
N LYS A 263 -23.32 -13.08 -25.19
CA LYS A 263 -23.61 -13.01 -26.62
C LYS A 263 -24.08 -11.58 -26.88
N ASN A 264 -23.35 -10.86 -27.71
CA ASN A 264 -23.77 -9.57 -28.23
C ASN A 264 -24.96 -9.81 -29.18
N THR A 265 -26.16 -9.94 -28.62
CA THR A 265 -27.39 -9.89 -29.39
C THR A 265 -27.59 -8.43 -29.75
N SER A 266 -27.08 -8.06 -30.92
CA SER A 266 -27.39 -6.81 -31.60
C SER A 266 -28.84 -6.81 -32.11
N ASP A 267 -29.78 -7.17 -31.24
CA ASP A 267 -31.20 -6.92 -31.48
C ASP A 267 -31.45 -5.49 -31.01
N LEU A 268 -31.75 -4.62 -31.97
CA LEU A 268 -32.17 -3.25 -31.69
C LEU A 268 -33.41 -3.31 -30.80
N ARG A 269 -33.21 -3.12 -29.49
CA ARG A 269 -34.30 -2.97 -28.53
C ARG A 269 -35.19 -1.83 -29.00
N SER A 270 -36.50 -2.03 -28.93
CA SER A 270 -37.45 -0.99 -29.30
C SER A 270 -37.18 0.27 -28.48
N THR A 271 -37.39 1.46 -29.06
CA THR A 271 -37.18 2.75 -28.38
C THR A 271 -37.92 2.84 -27.04
N GLN A 272 -39.04 2.12 -26.92
CA GLN A 272 -39.82 1.98 -25.70
C GLN A 272 -39.07 1.22 -24.59
N GLU A 273 -38.40 0.12 -24.93
CA GLU A 273 -37.63 -0.70 -23.97
C GLU A 273 -36.41 0.05 -23.46
N LEU A 274 -35.73 0.82 -24.32
CA LEU A 274 -34.60 1.67 -23.92
C LEU A 274 -35.04 2.78 -22.97
N ASN A 275 -36.19 3.40 -23.23
CA ASN A 275 -36.77 4.39 -22.32
C ASN A 275 -37.16 3.77 -20.97
N ASN A 276 -37.77 2.59 -20.97
CA ASN A 276 -38.11 1.89 -19.73
C ASN A 276 -36.87 1.54 -18.91
N LEU A 277 -35.79 1.11 -19.56
CA LEU A 277 -34.50 0.83 -18.92
C LEU A 277 -33.85 2.08 -18.34
N ARG A 278 -33.92 3.19 -19.07
CA ARG A 278 -33.45 4.49 -18.59
C ARG A 278 -34.22 4.93 -17.34
N MET A 279 -35.55 4.86 -17.38
CA MET A 279 -36.40 5.26 -16.26
C MET A 279 -36.18 4.39 -15.02
N THR A 280 -35.99 3.07 -15.20
CA THR A 280 -35.67 2.17 -14.09
C THR A 280 -34.29 2.46 -13.50
N TYR A 281 -33.28 2.73 -14.34
CA TYR A 281 -31.95 3.13 -13.88
C TYR A 281 -31.98 4.46 -13.10
N GLU A 282 -32.69 5.48 -13.60
CA GLU A 282 -32.83 6.76 -12.91
C GLU A 282 -33.52 6.61 -11.55
N ARG A 283 -34.56 5.77 -11.46
CA ARG A 283 -35.24 5.47 -10.18
C ARG A 283 -34.33 4.74 -9.18
N LEU A 284 -33.54 3.76 -9.65
CA LEU A 284 -32.54 3.07 -8.82
C LEU A 284 -31.45 4.02 -8.32
N ARG A 285 -31.02 4.96 -9.18
CA ARG A 285 -30.03 5.99 -8.82
C ARG A 285 -30.57 6.93 -7.74
N GLU A 286 -31.81 7.41 -7.87
CA GLU A 286 -32.44 8.26 -6.85
C GLU A 286 -32.61 7.54 -5.51
N LEU A 287 -33.06 6.28 -5.52
CA LEU A 287 -33.14 5.46 -4.32
C LEU A 287 -31.78 5.29 -3.65
N SER A 288 -30.73 5.05 -4.45
CA SER A 288 -29.36 4.90 -3.95
C SER A 288 -28.81 6.20 -3.35
N LEU A 289 -29.09 7.35 -3.96
CA LEU A 289 -28.71 8.66 -3.43
C LEU A 289 -29.45 9.00 -2.13
N ASN A 290 -30.74 8.69 -2.05
CA ASN A 290 -31.54 8.89 -0.85
C ASN A 290 -31.08 7.99 0.32
N LEU A 291 -30.71 6.74 0.03
CA LEU A 291 -30.10 5.84 1.01
C LEU A 291 -28.72 6.33 1.45
N GLY A 292 -27.89 6.81 0.52
CA GLY A 292 -26.58 7.39 0.81
C GLY A 292 -26.65 8.61 1.74
N ASN A 293 -27.61 9.52 1.50
CA ASN A 293 -27.84 10.69 2.35
C ASN A 293 -28.35 10.34 3.76
N ARG A 294 -28.97 9.16 3.96
CA ARG A 294 -29.35 8.67 5.29
C ARG A 294 -28.19 8.02 6.05
N MET A 295 -27.16 7.55 5.35
CA MET A 295 -26.00 6.89 5.98
C MET A 295 -24.82 7.82 6.27
N VAL A 296 -24.88 9.07 5.78
CA VAL A 296 -23.89 10.12 6.07
C VAL A 296 -24.63 11.34 6.65
N PRO A 297 -24.56 11.62 7.96
CA PRO A 297 -25.11 12.87 8.48
C PRO A 297 -24.36 14.06 7.87
N PRO A 298 -25.04 15.20 7.62
CA PRO A 298 -24.40 16.36 7.03
C PRO A 298 -23.26 16.84 7.93
N VAL A 299 -22.07 16.98 7.34
CA VAL A 299 -20.88 17.54 7.99
C VAL A 299 -21.14 19.02 8.23
N GLY A 300 -21.73 19.34 9.37
CA GLY A 300 -21.83 20.70 9.89
C GLY A 300 -20.49 21.15 10.46
N ASN A 301 -20.02 22.30 9.96
CA ASN A 301 -19.04 23.21 10.59
C ASN A 301 -17.55 22.85 10.46
N PHE A 302 -16.95 23.26 9.34
CA PHE A 302 -15.55 23.68 9.29
C PHE A 302 -15.49 25.21 9.50
N MET A 303 -15.03 25.63 10.68
CA MET A 303 -14.59 26.96 11.17
C MET A 303 -15.35 28.26 10.80
N PRO A 304 -15.51 29.20 11.77
CA PRO A 304 -16.22 30.47 11.59
C PRO A 304 -15.40 31.56 10.85
N ASP A 305 -16.12 32.42 10.12
CA ASP A 305 -15.68 33.57 9.31
C ASP A 305 -15.06 34.75 10.10
N SER A 306 -14.50 34.53 11.29
CA SER A 306 -13.92 35.59 12.12
C SER A 306 -12.52 36.05 11.70
N PHE A 307 -12.00 35.61 10.54
CA PHE A 307 -10.68 36.02 10.02
C PHE A 307 -10.71 36.89 8.75
N LYS A 308 -11.87 37.46 8.39
CA LYS A 308 -11.98 38.45 7.29
C LYS A 308 -12.36 39.87 7.74
N LYS A 309 -11.77 40.34 8.84
CA LYS A 309 -11.74 41.78 9.17
C LYS A 309 -10.33 42.20 9.55
N ASN A 310 -9.55 42.57 8.55
CA ASN A 310 -8.45 43.53 8.65
C ASN A 310 -8.13 44.02 7.24
N GLY A 311 -8.63 45.21 6.92
CA GLY A 311 -8.42 45.86 5.62
C GLY A 311 -9.38 47.02 5.40
N SER A 312 -8.91 48.22 5.72
CA SER A 312 -9.36 49.54 5.25
C SER A 312 -10.79 50.00 5.58
N ASN A 313 -10.94 50.64 6.75
CA ASN A 313 -11.67 51.91 6.83
C ASN A 313 -10.74 53.00 6.27
N ILE A 314 -11.09 53.61 5.15
CA ILE A 314 -10.69 54.98 4.81
C ILE A 314 -11.99 55.75 4.65
N THR A 315 -12.17 56.73 5.53
CA THR A 315 -13.21 57.73 5.55
C THR A 315 -12.81 58.93 4.68
N ASN A 316 -13.86 59.61 4.19
CA ASN A 316 -14.00 61.03 3.86
C ASN A 316 -13.81 61.49 2.41
N GLU A 317 -14.84 62.26 2.02
CA GLU A 317 -15.00 63.22 0.92
C GLU A 317 -15.11 62.70 -0.52
#